data_AF-A0A833S816-F1
#
_entry.id   AF-A0A833S816-F1
#
_cell.length_a   1.000
_cell.length_b   1.000
_cell.length_c   1.000
_cell.angle_alpha   90.00
_cell.angle_beta   90.00
_cell.angle_gamma   90.00
#
_symmetry.space_group_name_H-M   'P 1'
#
loop_
_entity.id
_entity.type
_entity.pdbx_description
1 polymer ?
#
loop_
_entity_poly.entity_id
_entity_poly.type
_entity_poly.pdbx_seq_one_letter_code
_entity_poly.pdbx_strand_id
1 'polypeptide(L)' 'MNESETEMITFFQEKSTPYEQCKNMLEVWAEEDVGASMENLVYILEGLKFTEALAVLKS' A
#
# COMPACT_ATOMS: atom_id res chain seq x y z
N MET A 1 -2.94 1.86 19.71
CA MET A 1 -3.69 2.32 18.53
C MET A 1 -4.68 3.36 18.99
N ASN A 2 -4.66 4.52 18.34
CA ASN A 2 -5.73 5.51 18.49
C ASN A 2 -6.96 5.07 17.67
N GLU A 3 -8.13 5.66 17.94
CA GLU A 3 -9.37 5.29 17.25
C GLU A 3 -9.27 5.50 15.73
N SER A 4 -8.55 6.54 15.26
CA SER A 4 -8.38 6.81 13.82
C SER A 4 -7.56 5.76 13.06
N GLU A 5 -6.55 5.16 13.68
CA GLU A 5 -5.77 4.07 13.07
C GLU A 5 -6.63 2.81 12.86
N THR A 6 -7.59 2.56 13.75
CA THR A 6 -8.47 1.38 13.71
C THR A 6 -9.53 1.52 12.61
N GLU A 7 -10.05 2.73 12.42
CA GLU A 7 -11.01 3.05 11.35
C GLU A 7 -10.37 2.89 9.96
N MET A 8 -9.14 3.37 9.78
CA MET A 8 -8.42 3.19 8.50
C MET A 8 -8.14 1.72 8.16
N ILE A 9 -7.73 0.91 9.15
CA ILE A 9 -7.52 -0.52 8.94
C ILE A 9 -8.83 -1.19 8.51
N THR A 10 -9.94 -0.82 9.17
CA THR A 10 -11.26 -1.36 8.85
C THR A 10 -11.69 -0.98 7.43
N PHE A 11 -11.51 0.28 7.03
CA PHE A 11 -11.79 0.79 5.69
C PHE A 11 -11.05 0.02 4.60
N PHE A 12 -9.76 -0.26 4.79
CA PHE A 12 -8.98 -1.03 3.81
C PHE A 12 -9.37 -2.52 3.75
N GLN A 13 -9.91 -3.06 4.84
CA GLN A 13 -10.38 -4.45 4.93
C GLN A 13 -11.82 -4.67 4.41
N GLU A 14 -12.54 -3.61 4.02
CA GLU A 14 -13.91 -3.72 3.49
C GLU A 14 -13.98 -4.47 2.15
N LYS A 15 -12.85 -4.63 1.44
CA LYS A 15 -12.81 -5.41 0.20
C LYS A 15 -12.68 -6.91 0.47
N SER A 16 -13.30 -7.70 -0.41
CA SER A 16 -13.50 -9.16 -0.21
C SER A 16 -12.21 -9.97 -0.33
N THR A 17 -11.24 -9.52 -1.12
CA THR A 17 -10.01 -10.27 -1.39
C THR A 17 -8.75 -9.48 -1.03
N PRO A 18 -7.65 -10.15 -0.63
CA PRO A 18 -6.38 -9.47 -0.38
C PRO A 18 -5.89 -8.64 -1.57
N TYR A 19 -6.16 -9.08 -2.80
CA TYR A 19 -5.85 -8.32 -4.00
C TYR A 19 -6.61 -6.98 -4.03
N GLU A 20 -7.93 -7.00 -3.82
CA GLU A 20 -8.74 -5.78 -3.83
C GLU A 20 -8.40 -4.86 -2.66
N GLN A 21 -8.07 -5.42 -1.48
CA GLN A 21 -7.61 -4.65 -0.33
C GLN A 21 -6.29 -3.92 -0.63
N CYS A 22 -5.29 -4.64 -1.17
CA CYS A 22 -4.01 -4.06 -1.57
C CYS A 22 -4.17 -3.00 -2.65
N LYS A 23 -5.02 -3.24 -3.65
CA LYS A 23 -5.31 -2.28 -4.71
C LYS A 23 -5.92 -1.00 -4.14
N ASN A 24 -6.94 -1.13 -3.28
CA ASN A 24 -7.61 0.01 -2.65
C ASN A 24 -6.62 0.82 -1.77
N MET A 25 -5.74 0.15 -1.01
CA MET A 25 -4.69 0.82 -0.24
C MET A 25 -3.75 1.63 -1.12
N LEU A 26 -3.30 1.08 -2.25
CA LEU A 26 -2.40 1.77 -3.17
C LEU A 26 -3.08 2.93 -3.90
N GLU A 27 -4.35 2.79 -4.27
CA GLU A 27 -5.13 3.87 -4.90
C GLU A 27 -5.27 5.06 -3.95
N VAL A 28 -5.68 4.83 -2.70
CA VAL A 28 -5.79 5.89 -1.70
C VAL A 28 -4.44 6.51 -1.38
N TRP A 29 -3.39 5.68 -1.22
CA TRP A 29 -2.04 6.20 -0.99
C TRP A 29 -1.57 7.10 -2.14
N ALA A 30 -1.84 6.71 -3.39
CA ALA A 30 -1.47 7.50 -4.57
C ALA A 30 -2.22 8.83 -4.69
N GLU A 31 -3.45 8.91 -4.17
CA GLU A 31 -4.28 10.12 -4.17
C GLU A 31 -3.95 11.08 -3.01
N GLU A 32 -3.68 10.54 -1.82
CA GLU A 32 -3.55 11.32 -0.59
C GLU A 32 -2.10 11.69 -0.24
N ASP A 33 -1.12 10.89 -0.64
CA ASP A 33 0.29 11.14 -0.35
C ASP A 33 0.95 11.93 -1.50
N VAL A 34 1.31 13.19 -1.23
CA VAL A 34 2.02 14.06 -2.19
C VAL A 34 3.38 13.52 -2.64
N GLY A 35 3.96 12.59 -1.87
CA GLY A 35 5.19 11.88 -2.19
C GLY A 35 4.96 10.55 -2.92
N ALA A 36 3.71 10.17 -3.21
CA ALA A 36 3.43 8.94 -3.93
C ALA A 36 4.13 8.94 -5.30
N SER A 37 5.06 8.02 -5.46
CA SER A 37 5.87 7.84 -6.66
C SER A 37 6.35 6.40 -6.73
N MET A 38 6.81 5.97 -7.89
CA MET A 38 7.27 4.60 -8.08
C MET A 38 8.58 4.34 -7.35
N GLU A 39 9.45 5.35 -7.27
CA GLU A 39 10.68 5.32 -6.48
C GLU A 39 10.39 5.14 -4.98
N ASN A 40 9.41 5.88 -4.45
CA ASN A 40 9.02 5.73 -3.04
C ASN A 40 8.32 4.40 -2.76
N LEU A 41 7.50 3.89 -3.69
CA LEU A 41 6.91 2.56 -3.56
C LEU A 41 8.00 1.48 -3.52
N VAL A 42 8.99 1.57 -4.41
CA VAL A 42 10.15 0.67 -4.41
C VAL A 42 10.91 0.74 -3.09
N TYR A 43 11.20 1.95 -2.58
CA TYR A 43 11.89 2.12 -1.29
C TYR A 43 11.12 1.48 -0.12
N ILE A 44 9.80 1.65 -0.07
CA ILE A 44 8.94 1.03 0.95
C ILE A 44 9.03 -0.51 0.85
N LEU A 45 8.87 -1.06 -0.36
CA LEU A 45 8.91 -2.51 -0.57
C LEU A 45 10.31 -3.11 -0.29
N GLU A 46 11.38 -2.35 -0.50
CA GLU A 46 12.75 -2.72 -0.09
C GLU A 46 12.86 -2.85 1.44
N GLY A 47 12.38 -1.85 2.18
CA GLY A 47 12.38 -1.88 3.65
C GLY A 47 11.56 -3.05 4.22
N LEU A 48 10.45 -3.39 3.54
CA LEU A 48 9.56 -4.49 3.92
C LEU A 48 10.01 -5.87 3.38
N LYS A 49 11.05 -5.93 2.56
CA LYS A 49 11.61 -7.16 1.96
C LYS A 49 10.63 -7.91 1.03
N PHE A 50 9.76 -7.21 0.30
CA PHE A 50 8.89 -7.81 -0.72
C PHE A 50 9.63 -8.04 -2.04
N THR A 51 10.56 -8.99 -2.05
CA THR A 51 11.50 -9.23 -3.17
C THR A 51 10.81 -9.58 -4.49
N GLU A 52 9.67 -10.28 -4.46
CA GLU A 52 8.91 -10.63 -5.67
C GLU A 52 8.25 -9.41 -6.29
N ALA A 53 7.59 -8.57 -5.48
CA ALA A 53 7.00 -7.32 -5.96
C ALA A 53 8.06 -6.35 -6.49
N LEU A 54 9.22 -6.28 -5.82
CA LEU A 54 10.35 -5.49 -6.28
C LEU A 54 10.91 -5.96 -7.63
N ALA A 55 10.96 -7.28 -7.86
CA ALA A 55 11.42 -7.81 -9.14
C ALA A 55 10.48 -7.40 -10.29
N VAL A 56 9.18 -7.34 -10.04
CA VAL A 56 8.18 -6.87 -11.03
C VAL A 56 8.31 -5.37 -11.29
N LEU A 57 8.55 -4.54 -10.27
CA LEU A 57 8.65 -3.09 -10.46
C LEU A 57 9.96 -2.66 -11.12
N LYS A 58 11.01 -3.48 -11.05
CA LYS A 58 12.35 -3.18 -11.60
C LYS A 58 12.62 -3.82 -12.97
N SER A 59 11.64 -4.52 -13.54
CA SER A 59 11.71 -5.12 -14.89
C SER A 59 11.29 -4.14 -15.96
#